data_AF-A0A2E9TWF5-F1
#
_entry.id   AF-A0A2E9TWF5-F1
#
_cell.length_a   1.000
_cell.length_b   1.000
_cell.length_c   1.000
_cell.angle_alpha   90.00
_cell.angle_beta   90.00
_cell.angle_gamma   90.00
#
_symmetry.space_group_name_H-M   'P 1'
#
loop_
_entity.id
_entity.type
_entity.pdbx_description
1 polymer ?
#
loop_
_entity_poly.entity_id
_entity_poly.type
_entity_poly.pdbx_seq_one_letter_code
_entity_poly.pdbx_strand_id
1 'polypeptide(L)'
;MEGIDMRLILAGCEYSGTTTLSQSIDDWMQENMGCRFSLIHDHWKIPHTSGHPDDTTEDEQNWLLNATPKIMEMHQRHSIYYHIQPATWEMPDWMAIGLHIDDSVYGPMYFGYGLPDTRHDRRIDMHRMERSMLRFAQDLVLVNVTASPNTIRERMETSPHPNQIVKKDEVEKVMSKFDELVNWSLIPNKITVDTTSKTKDESLQEFMKFIRPFLSDTDRSRIVAHKALISSGN
;
A
#
# COMPACT_ATOMS: atom_id res chain seq x y z
N MET A 1 -26.72 6.32 -7.89
CA MET A 1 -25.71 5.59 -7.10
C MET A 1 -24.38 6.06 -7.63
N GLU A 2 -23.72 6.96 -6.91
CA GLU A 2 -22.31 7.34 -7.08
C GLU A 2 -22.02 8.35 -5.97
N GLY A 3 -21.92 7.84 -4.75
CA GLY A 3 -21.01 8.44 -3.79
C GLY A 3 -19.73 7.64 -3.95
N ILE A 4 -18.69 8.26 -4.51
CA ILE A 4 -17.40 7.59 -4.69
C ILE A 4 -16.58 7.90 -3.44
N ASP A 5 -15.89 6.88 -2.94
CA ASP A 5 -15.21 6.89 -1.65
C ASP A 5 -13.69 6.79 -1.85
N MET A 6 -12.90 7.11 -0.82
CA MET A 6 -11.45 7.20 -0.98
C MET A 6 -10.83 5.81 -1.17
N ARG A 7 -10.20 5.56 -2.33
CA ARG A 7 -9.56 4.26 -2.63
C ARG A 7 -8.06 4.43 -2.89
N LEU A 8 -7.23 3.88 -2.01
CA LEU A 8 -5.79 4.10 -2.00
C LEU A 8 -5.00 2.79 -2.08
N ILE A 9 -3.93 2.79 -2.87
CA ILE A 9 -2.83 1.83 -2.74
C ILE A 9 -1.57 2.64 -2.42
N LEU A 10 -0.91 2.36 -1.29
CA LEU A 10 0.36 2.97 -0.92
C LEU A 10 1.49 1.98 -1.23
N ALA A 11 2.41 2.32 -2.13
CA ALA A 11 3.56 1.47 -2.46
C ALA A 11 4.87 2.21 -2.20
N GLY A 12 5.89 1.49 -1.75
CA GLY A 12 7.19 2.08 -1.47
C GLY A 12 8.16 1.06 -0.88
N CYS A 13 9.46 1.34 -1.02
CA CYS A 13 10.51 0.51 -0.41
C CYS A 13 10.26 0.33 1.09
N GLU A 14 10.65 -0.81 1.65
CA GLU A 14 10.75 -1.01 3.09
C GLU A 14 11.45 0.20 3.73
N TYR A 15 10.97 0.65 4.90
CA TYR A 15 11.40 1.90 5.57
C TYR A 15 11.08 3.24 4.89
N SER A 16 10.35 3.27 3.77
CA SER A 16 9.85 4.52 3.16
C SER A 16 8.77 5.22 3.98
N GLY A 17 8.14 4.53 4.94
CA GLY A 17 7.11 5.10 5.82
C GLY A 17 5.66 4.82 5.42
N THR A 18 5.41 3.84 4.54
CA THR A 18 4.04 3.50 4.07
C THR A 18 3.06 3.25 5.21
N THR A 19 3.43 2.47 6.22
CA THR A 19 2.56 2.11 7.37
C THR A 19 2.27 3.32 8.25
N THR A 20 3.26 4.18 8.44
CA THR A 20 3.07 5.40 9.22
C THR A 20 2.17 6.38 8.47
N LEU A 21 2.38 6.56 7.17
CA LEU A 21 1.55 7.45 6.36
C LEU A 21 0.11 6.94 6.26
N SER A 22 -0.12 5.64 6.07
CA SER A 22 -1.47 5.06 6.02
C SER A 22 -2.26 5.30 7.30
N GLN A 23 -1.62 5.11 8.46
CA GLN A 23 -2.24 5.39 9.77
C GLN A 23 -2.58 6.87 9.92
N SER A 24 -1.66 7.77 9.54
CA SER A 24 -1.91 9.21 9.56
C SER A 24 -3.05 9.63 8.63
N ILE A 25 -3.22 8.96 7.47
CA ILE A 25 -4.35 9.22 6.57
C ILE A 25 -5.66 8.73 7.19
N ASP A 26 -5.69 7.55 7.80
CA ASP A 26 -6.90 7.04 8.46
C ASP A 26 -7.34 7.92 9.64
N ASP A 27 -6.39 8.36 10.47
CA ASP A 27 -6.65 9.32 11.55
C ASP A 27 -7.15 10.66 11.00
N TRP A 28 -6.54 11.16 9.91
CA TRP A 28 -7.01 12.37 9.23
C TRP A 28 -8.45 12.21 8.71
N MET A 29 -8.82 11.07 8.14
CA MET A 29 -10.20 10.81 7.72
C MET A 29 -11.16 10.82 8.90
N GLN A 30 -10.78 10.22 10.04
CA GLN A 30 -11.61 10.24 11.23
C GLN A 30 -11.87 11.67 11.72
N GLU A 31 -10.82 12.49 11.76
CA GLU A 31 -10.85 13.86 12.28
C GLU A 31 -11.52 14.85 11.32
N ASN A 32 -11.44 14.62 10.01
CA ASN A 32 -11.86 15.60 9.00
C ASN A 32 -13.11 15.18 8.23
N MET A 33 -13.39 13.87 8.15
CA MET A 33 -14.51 13.31 7.38
C MET A 33 -15.50 12.54 8.27
N GLY A 34 -15.17 12.29 9.54
CA GLY A 34 -16.02 11.54 10.47
C GLY A 34 -16.14 10.06 10.12
N CYS A 35 -15.22 9.51 9.34
CA CYS A 35 -15.19 8.12 8.91
C CYS A 35 -13.74 7.59 8.88
N ARG A 36 -13.58 6.27 8.84
CA ARG A 36 -12.29 5.58 8.73
C ARG A 36 -12.35 4.58 7.58
N PHE A 37 -11.18 4.13 7.12
CA PHE A 37 -11.13 2.93 6.31
C PHE A 37 -11.67 1.76 7.13
N SER A 38 -12.40 0.85 6.47
CA SER A 38 -12.87 -0.37 7.15
C SER A 38 -11.72 -1.21 7.69
N LEU A 39 -10.59 -1.21 6.96
CA LEU A 39 -9.34 -1.83 7.35
C LEU A 39 -8.17 -1.20 6.58
N ILE A 40 -6.98 -1.13 7.19
CA ILE A 40 -5.72 -0.92 6.47
C ILE A 40 -5.21 -2.29 6.04
N HIS A 41 -5.38 -2.63 4.76
CA HIS A 41 -4.97 -3.93 4.26
C HIS A 41 -3.45 -3.96 3.97
N ASP A 42 -2.69 -4.80 4.68
CA ASP A 42 -1.24 -4.95 4.50
C ASP A 42 -0.74 -6.40 4.67
N HIS A 43 -1.64 -7.34 4.91
CA HIS A 43 -1.38 -8.73 5.26
C HIS A 43 -1.08 -9.64 4.05
N TRP A 44 -0.17 -9.19 3.21
CA TRP A 44 0.49 -9.96 2.17
C TRP A 44 2.02 -9.75 2.22
N LYS A 45 2.51 -8.90 3.12
CA LYS A 45 3.95 -8.67 3.29
C LYS A 45 4.60 -9.87 3.95
N ILE A 46 5.20 -10.76 3.17
CA ILE A 46 5.84 -11.99 3.68
C ILE A 46 6.84 -11.66 4.81
N PRO A 47 6.79 -12.36 5.97
CA PRO A 47 5.89 -13.46 6.32
C PRO A 47 4.60 -13.03 7.05
N HIS A 48 4.40 -11.74 7.28
CA HIS A 48 3.20 -11.14 7.89
C HIS A 48 2.02 -11.16 6.91
N THR A 49 1.47 -12.35 6.71
CA THR A 49 0.39 -12.60 5.74
C THR A 49 -0.95 -12.98 6.37
N SER A 50 -1.06 -12.94 7.70
CA SER A 50 -2.33 -13.11 8.40
C SER A 50 -3.00 -11.76 8.61
N GLY A 51 -4.33 -11.78 8.66
CA GLY A 51 -5.19 -10.60 8.67
C GLY A 51 -5.14 -9.81 9.98
N HIS A 52 -6.25 -9.14 10.29
CA HIS A 52 -6.38 -8.30 11.48
C HIS A 52 -7.52 -8.84 12.36
N PRO A 53 -7.24 -9.40 13.56
CA PRO A 53 -5.94 -9.45 14.22
C PRO A 53 -4.97 -10.48 13.61
N ASP A 54 -3.66 -10.19 13.69
CA ASP A 54 -2.61 -11.16 13.36
C ASP A 54 -2.39 -12.09 14.56
N ASP A 55 -2.72 -13.37 14.38
CA ASP A 55 -2.53 -14.45 15.35
C ASP A 55 -1.45 -15.46 14.90
N THR A 56 -0.64 -15.11 13.90
CA THR A 56 0.43 -15.98 13.36
C THR A 56 1.54 -16.16 14.39
N THR A 57 1.91 -17.41 14.66
CA THR A 57 3.06 -17.76 15.49
C THR A 57 4.39 -17.60 14.75
N GLU A 58 5.49 -17.50 15.49
CA GLU A 58 6.84 -17.49 14.89
C GLU A 58 7.10 -18.76 14.06
N ASP A 59 6.61 -19.93 14.50
CA ASP A 59 6.75 -21.19 13.78
C ASP A 59 6.00 -21.17 12.44
N GLU A 60 4.82 -20.56 12.37
CA GLU A 60 4.05 -20.41 11.12
C GLU A 60 4.70 -19.40 10.17
N GLN A 61 5.22 -18.29 10.69
CA GLN A 61 6.01 -17.35 9.90
C GLN A 61 7.27 -18.02 9.34
N ASN A 62 7.99 -18.77 10.17
CA ASN A 62 9.16 -19.55 9.78
C ASN A 62 8.82 -20.64 8.76
N TRP A 63 7.65 -21.29 8.89
CA TRP A 63 7.17 -22.24 7.90
C TRP A 63 6.98 -21.58 6.54
N LEU A 64 6.34 -20.40 6.50
CA LEU A 64 6.14 -19.65 5.26
C LEU A 64 7.49 -19.23 4.66
N LEU A 65 8.43 -18.72 5.46
CA LEU A 65 9.77 -18.33 5.00
C LEU A 65 10.59 -19.50 4.45
N ASN A 66 10.38 -20.71 4.96
CA ASN A 66 11.04 -21.93 4.48
C ASN A 66 10.30 -22.62 3.32
N ALA A 67 9.14 -22.10 2.92
CA ALA A 67 8.36 -22.67 1.84
C ALA A 67 9.08 -22.54 0.49
N THR A 68 8.81 -23.46 -0.43
CA THR A 68 9.36 -23.35 -1.79
C THR A 68 8.79 -22.11 -2.51
N PRO A 69 9.53 -21.52 -3.47
CA PRO A 69 9.03 -20.37 -4.25
C PRO A 69 7.66 -20.60 -4.88
N LYS A 70 7.36 -21.84 -5.31
CA LYS A 70 6.05 -22.21 -5.86
C LYS A 70 4.91 -22.04 -4.83
N ILE A 71 5.14 -22.43 -3.58
CA ILE A 71 4.12 -22.32 -2.53
C ILE A 71 3.94 -20.87 -2.12
N MET A 72 5.03 -20.12 -1.95
CA MET A 72 4.97 -18.67 -1.68
C MET A 72 4.23 -17.92 -2.80
N GLU A 73 4.54 -18.21 -4.08
CA GLU A 73 3.87 -17.61 -5.23
C GLU A 73 2.36 -17.84 -5.18
N MET A 74 1.95 -19.09 -4.96
CA MET A 74 0.55 -19.46 -4.89
C MET A 74 -0.13 -18.74 -3.73
N HIS A 75 0.48 -18.74 -2.54
CA HIS A 75 -0.04 -18.06 -1.36
C HIS A 75 -0.27 -16.57 -1.62
N GLN A 76 0.76 -15.88 -2.11
CA GLN A 76 0.69 -14.46 -2.45
C GLN A 76 -0.35 -14.15 -3.51
N ARG A 77 -0.36 -14.94 -4.58
CA ARG A 77 -1.34 -14.74 -5.64
C ARG A 77 -2.76 -14.90 -5.11
N HIS A 78 -3.08 -15.93 -4.34
CA HIS A 78 -4.43 -16.08 -3.78
C HIS A 78 -4.77 -14.93 -2.80
N SER A 79 -3.83 -14.52 -1.94
CA SER A 79 -4.04 -13.38 -1.03
C SER A 79 -4.37 -12.10 -1.78
N ILE A 80 -3.58 -11.74 -2.79
CA ILE A 80 -3.80 -10.52 -3.58
C ILE A 80 -5.12 -10.61 -4.37
N TYR A 81 -5.40 -11.74 -5.02
CA TYR A 81 -6.64 -11.92 -5.78
C TYR A 81 -7.90 -11.82 -4.91
N TYR A 82 -7.85 -12.30 -3.67
CA TYR A 82 -8.93 -12.14 -2.69
C TYR A 82 -9.23 -10.66 -2.40
N HIS A 83 -8.19 -9.83 -2.32
CA HIS A 83 -8.31 -8.40 -2.02
C HIS A 83 -8.78 -7.54 -3.19
N ILE A 84 -8.74 -8.03 -4.41
CA ILE A 84 -9.13 -7.27 -5.61
C ILE A 84 -10.38 -7.85 -6.31
N GLN A 85 -11.07 -8.77 -5.64
CA GLN A 85 -12.30 -9.37 -6.17
C GLN A 85 -13.44 -8.33 -6.28
N PRO A 86 -14.49 -8.60 -7.08
CA PRO A 86 -15.58 -7.64 -7.30
C PRO A 86 -16.21 -7.08 -6.00
N ALA A 87 -16.43 -7.94 -5.00
CA ALA A 87 -17.02 -7.55 -3.73
C ALA A 87 -16.18 -6.54 -2.91
N THR A 88 -14.87 -6.47 -3.12
CA THR A 88 -14.02 -5.43 -2.51
C THR A 88 -14.55 -4.03 -2.83
N TRP A 89 -15.02 -3.84 -4.06
CA TRP A 89 -15.39 -2.52 -4.58
C TRP A 89 -16.81 -2.10 -4.23
N GLU A 90 -17.57 -2.96 -3.55
CA GLU A 90 -18.85 -2.64 -2.93
C GLU A 90 -18.67 -1.93 -1.59
N MET A 91 -17.49 -2.05 -0.97
CA MET A 91 -17.16 -1.38 0.27
C MET A 91 -16.75 0.08 0.01
N PRO A 92 -17.28 1.05 0.78
CA PRO A 92 -16.78 2.41 0.78
C PRO A 92 -15.40 2.45 1.44
N ASP A 93 -14.58 3.41 1.02
CA ASP A 93 -13.27 3.74 1.58
C ASP A 93 -12.34 2.52 1.77
N TRP A 94 -11.42 2.33 0.82
CA TRP A 94 -10.56 1.15 0.79
C TRP A 94 -9.08 1.53 0.72
N MET A 95 -8.24 0.91 1.55
CA MET A 95 -6.80 1.17 1.59
C MET A 95 -5.99 -0.11 1.60
N ALA A 96 -4.96 -0.17 0.75
CA ALA A 96 -3.97 -1.23 0.75
C ALA A 96 -2.54 -0.69 0.80
N ILE A 97 -1.65 -1.40 1.49
CA ILE A 97 -0.20 -1.11 1.52
C ILE A 97 0.57 -2.15 0.72
N GLY A 98 1.18 -1.73 -0.38
CA GLY A 98 2.09 -2.50 -1.22
C GLY A 98 1.38 -3.31 -2.29
N LEU A 99 0.42 -4.15 -1.86
CA LEU A 99 -0.38 -5.06 -2.68
C LEU A 99 0.45 -5.71 -3.81
N HIS A 100 -0.02 -5.58 -5.05
CA HIS A 100 0.58 -6.16 -6.25
C HIS A 100 1.90 -5.50 -6.64
N ILE A 101 2.17 -4.26 -6.21
CA ILE A 101 3.45 -3.59 -6.49
C ILE A 101 4.55 -4.19 -5.62
N ASP A 102 4.34 -4.31 -4.31
CA ASP A 102 5.29 -4.95 -3.39
C ASP A 102 5.60 -6.39 -3.82
N ASP A 103 4.57 -7.19 -4.13
CA ASP A 103 4.74 -8.57 -4.62
C ASP A 103 5.54 -8.64 -5.93
N SER A 104 5.39 -7.63 -6.79
CA SER A 104 6.14 -7.53 -8.06
C SER A 104 7.59 -7.06 -7.89
N VAL A 105 7.92 -6.40 -6.77
CA VAL A 105 9.31 -6.09 -6.38
C VAL A 105 9.91 -7.30 -5.65
N TYR A 106 9.30 -7.68 -4.53
CA TYR A 106 9.92 -8.59 -3.57
C TYR A 106 9.85 -10.05 -3.99
N GLY A 107 8.77 -10.49 -4.65
CA GLY A 107 8.63 -11.86 -5.15
C GLY A 107 9.83 -12.30 -6.01
N PRO A 108 10.12 -11.58 -7.09
CA PRO A 108 11.26 -11.88 -7.96
C PRO A 108 12.62 -11.62 -7.31
N MET A 109 12.76 -10.57 -6.49
CA MET A 109 14.05 -10.18 -5.94
C MET A 109 14.51 -11.04 -4.76
N TYR A 110 13.59 -11.52 -3.93
CA TYR A 110 13.91 -12.14 -2.65
C TYR A 110 13.32 -13.54 -2.46
N PHE A 111 12.20 -13.85 -3.11
CA PHE A 111 11.47 -15.10 -2.86
C PHE A 111 11.53 -16.12 -4.02
N GLY A 112 12.24 -15.79 -5.10
CA GLY A 112 12.55 -16.73 -6.18
C GLY A 112 11.35 -17.14 -7.04
N TYR A 113 10.24 -16.41 -6.99
CA TYR A 113 9.08 -16.60 -7.87
C TYR A 113 8.78 -15.33 -8.66
N GLY A 114 7.91 -15.43 -9.66
CA GLY A 114 7.50 -14.23 -10.40
C GLY A 114 8.53 -13.68 -11.37
N LEU A 115 9.59 -14.44 -11.65
CA LEU A 115 10.67 -14.07 -12.56
C LEU A 115 10.16 -13.85 -13.99
N PRO A 116 10.91 -13.07 -14.81
CA PRO A 116 10.63 -12.93 -16.23
C PRO A 116 10.45 -14.27 -16.94
N ASP A 117 9.55 -14.31 -17.92
CA ASP A 117 9.26 -15.48 -18.77
C ASP A 117 8.73 -16.72 -18.02
N THR A 118 8.28 -16.55 -16.78
CA THR A 118 7.59 -17.61 -16.02
C THR A 118 6.06 -17.50 -16.16
N ARG A 119 5.32 -18.58 -15.87
CA ARG A 119 3.85 -18.63 -15.97
C ARG A 119 3.16 -17.50 -15.18
N HIS A 120 3.75 -17.11 -14.05
CA HIS A 120 3.25 -16.10 -13.13
C HIS A 120 4.25 -14.96 -12.97
N ASP A 121 4.88 -14.55 -14.08
CA ASP A 121 5.73 -13.36 -14.15
C ASP A 121 4.99 -12.16 -13.57
N ARG A 122 5.54 -11.59 -12.49
CA ARG A 122 4.88 -10.50 -11.76
C ARG A 122 4.79 -9.21 -12.55
N ARG A 123 5.69 -9.00 -13.51
CA ARG A 123 5.59 -7.86 -14.43
C ARG A 123 4.31 -7.93 -15.26
N ILE A 124 3.92 -9.12 -15.69
CA ILE A 124 2.69 -9.34 -16.49
C ILE A 124 1.46 -9.43 -15.58
N ASP A 125 1.57 -10.16 -14.46
CA ASP A 125 0.45 -10.38 -13.54
C ASP A 125 0.01 -9.09 -12.84
N MET A 126 0.92 -8.17 -12.51
CA MET A 126 0.61 -6.84 -11.99
C MET A 126 -0.41 -6.11 -12.86
N HIS A 127 -0.21 -6.06 -14.18
CA HIS A 127 -1.16 -5.43 -15.10
C HIS A 127 -2.46 -6.21 -15.26
N ARG A 128 -2.44 -7.55 -15.11
CA ARG A 128 -3.67 -8.35 -15.09
C ARG A 128 -4.52 -8.02 -13.87
N MET A 129 -3.88 -7.86 -12.70
CA MET A 129 -4.52 -7.44 -11.47
C MET A 129 -5.09 -6.03 -11.60
N GLU A 130 -4.31 -5.07 -12.10
CA GLU A 130 -4.77 -3.70 -12.30
C GLU A 130 -5.95 -3.59 -13.27
N ARG A 131 -5.93 -4.34 -14.38
CA ARG A 131 -7.09 -4.41 -15.29
C ARG A 131 -8.34 -4.98 -14.61
N SER A 132 -8.21 -5.84 -13.61
CA SER A 132 -9.34 -6.32 -12.82
C SER A 132 -9.83 -5.25 -11.85
N MET A 133 -8.92 -4.55 -11.16
CA MET A 133 -9.26 -3.44 -10.25
C MET A 133 -9.97 -2.30 -10.99
N LEU A 134 -9.39 -1.84 -12.10
CA LEU A 134 -9.88 -0.69 -12.87
C LEU A 134 -11.22 -0.96 -13.60
N ARG A 135 -11.71 -2.20 -13.64
CA ARG A 135 -13.10 -2.47 -14.05
C ARG A 135 -14.13 -1.92 -13.07
N PHE A 136 -13.75 -1.77 -11.79
CA PHE A 136 -14.65 -1.40 -10.70
C PHE A 136 -14.23 -0.12 -9.98
N ALA A 137 -12.94 0.20 -9.97
CA ALA A 137 -12.37 1.35 -9.26
C ALA A 137 -11.43 2.16 -10.16
N GLN A 138 -12.00 2.94 -11.09
CA GLN A 138 -11.23 3.84 -11.97
C GLN A 138 -10.69 5.07 -11.24
N ASP A 139 -11.27 5.36 -10.07
CA ASP A 139 -10.94 6.42 -9.14
C ASP A 139 -9.75 6.08 -8.23
N LEU A 140 -9.31 4.81 -8.19
CA LEU A 140 -8.19 4.33 -7.38
C LEU A 140 -6.95 5.21 -7.52
N VAL A 141 -6.39 5.64 -6.40
CA VAL A 141 -5.16 6.45 -6.34
C VAL A 141 -3.98 5.61 -5.87
N LEU A 142 -2.94 5.56 -6.67
CA LEU A 142 -1.65 4.97 -6.31
C LEU A 142 -0.75 6.05 -5.68
N VAL A 143 -0.37 5.84 -4.44
CA VAL A 143 0.49 6.72 -3.65
C VAL A 143 1.89 6.11 -3.63
N ASN A 144 2.83 6.72 -4.35
CA ASN A 144 4.25 6.39 -4.25
C ASN A 144 4.83 7.01 -2.98
N VAL A 145 5.21 6.20 -2.01
CA VAL A 145 5.84 6.65 -0.78
C VAL A 145 7.35 6.48 -0.93
N THR A 146 8.07 7.60 -0.92
CA THR A 146 9.51 7.63 -1.18
C THR A 146 10.27 8.15 0.03
N ALA A 147 11.56 7.84 0.09
CA ALA A 147 12.50 8.40 1.05
C ALA A 147 13.91 8.31 0.45
N SER A 148 14.83 9.18 0.86
CA SER A 148 16.21 9.11 0.39
C SER A 148 16.90 7.80 0.83
N PRO A 149 17.89 7.29 0.07
CA PRO A 149 18.61 6.07 0.46
C PRO A 149 19.27 6.19 1.84
N ASN A 150 19.78 7.38 2.18
CA ASN A 150 20.38 7.64 3.49
C ASN A 150 19.35 7.57 4.60
N THR A 151 18.17 8.17 4.39
CA THR A 151 17.05 8.10 5.34
C THR A 151 16.57 6.66 5.55
N ILE A 152 16.48 5.86 4.48
CA ILE A 152 16.13 4.43 4.60
C ILE A 152 17.16 3.69 5.45
N ARG A 153 18.45 3.84 5.16
CA ARG A 153 19.51 3.18 5.95
C ARG A 153 19.52 3.61 7.41
N GLU A 154 19.33 4.90 7.67
CA GLU A 154 19.22 5.42 9.03
C GLU A 154 18.04 4.79 9.78
N ARG A 155 16.87 4.67 9.13
CA ARG A 155 15.69 4.02 9.72
C ARG A 155 15.91 2.51 9.95
N MET A 156 16.58 1.82 9.03
CA MET A 156 16.99 0.41 9.22
C MET A 156 17.89 0.23 10.44
N GLU A 157 18.74 1.22 10.75
CA GLU A 157 19.66 1.19 11.90
C GLU A 157 18.98 1.57 13.21
N THR A 158 18.17 2.61 13.20
CA THR A 158 17.59 3.21 14.41
C THR A 158 16.30 2.55 14.84
N SER A 159 15.58 1.89 13.92
CA SER A 159 14.30 1.24 14.18
C SER A 159 14.16 -0.05 13.37
N PRO A 160 15.04 -1.05 13.56
CA PRO A 160 14.93 -2.33 12.86
C PRO A 160 13.60 -3.03 13.19
N HIS A 161 13.02 -3.72 12.22
CA HIS A 161 11.84 -4.55 12.43
C HIS A 161 12.15 -6.03 12.15
N PRO A 162 11.42 -6.98 12.75
CA PRO A 162 11.61 -8.40 12.47
C PRO A 162 11.36 -8.71 10.98
N ASN A 163 12.04 -9.73 10.48
CA ASN A 163 11.88 -10.23 9.11
C ASN A 163 12.14 -9.20 7.99
N GLN A 164 12.96 -8.16 8.26
CA GLN A 164 13.45 -7.23 7.24
C GLN A 164 13.96 -7.96 6.00
N ILE A 165 13.45 -7.57 4.83
CA ILE A 165 13.79 -8.22 3.56
C ILE A 165 14.94 -7.48 2.87
N VAL A 166 14.89 -6.14 2.88
CA VAL A 166 15.84 -5.30 2.15
C VAL A 166 17.18 -5.25 2.87
N LYS A 167 18.27 -5.45 2.12
CA LYS A 167 19.63 -5.30 2.64
C LYS A 167 20.13 -3.88 2.43
N LYS A 168 20.96 -3.38 3.35
CA LYS A 168 21.47 -1.99 3.33
C LYS A 168 22.23 -1.61 2.05
N ASP A 169 22.90 -2.57 1.43
CA ASP A 169 23.64 -2.42 0.17
C ASP A 169 22.76 -2.56 -1.08
N GLU A 170 21.50 -2.98 -0.91
CA GLU A 170 20.52 -3.14 -1.99
C GLU A 170 19.45 -2.03 -2.01
N VAL A 171 19.48 -1.10 -1.06
CA VAL A 171 18.46 -0.03 -0.88
C VAL A 171 18.15 0.69 -2.19
N GLU A 172 19.16 1.23 -2.88
CA GLU A 172 18.94 1.97 -4.14
C GLU A 172 18.36 1.08 -5.24
N LYS A 173 18.77 -0.19 -5.30
CA LYS A 173 18.26 -1.15 -6.29
C LYS A 173 16.79 -1.44 -6.05
N VAL A 174 16.37 -1.63 -4.81
CA VAL A 174 14.97 -1.86 -4.44
C VAL A 174 14.13 -0.60 -4.71
N MET A 175 14.61 0.56 -4.27
CA MET A 175 13.94 1.85 -4.54
C MET A 175 13.74 2.09 -6.04
N SER A 176 14.78 1.90 -6.85
CA SER A 176 14.69 2.03 -8.30
C SER A 176 13.67 1.07 -8.90
N LYS A 177 13.49 -0.12 -8.31
CA LYS A 177 12.50 -1.08 -8.77
C LYS A 177 11.07 -0.65 -8.42
N PHE A 178 10.85 -0.07 -7.25
CA PHE A 178 9.58 0.56 -6.89
C PHE A 178 9.24 1.70 -7.86
N ASP A 179 10.17 2.62 -8.11
CA ASP A 179 9.96 3.72 -9.05
C ASP A 179 9.64 3.22 -10.46
N GLU A 180 10.34 2.19 -10.93
CA GLU A 180 10.07 1.54 -12.22
C GLU A 180 8.63 1.02 -12.28
N LEU A 181 8.21 0.21 -11.30
CA LEU A 181 6.91 -0.45 -11.32
C LEU A 181 5.75 0.51 -11.06
N VAL A 182 5.94 1.50 -10.18
CA VAL A 182 4.95 2.57 -9.98
C VAL A 182 4.75 3.37 -11.26
N ASN A 183 5.83 3.77 -11.94
CA ASN A 183 5.72 4.46 -13.23
C ASN A 183 5.08 3.59 -14.32
N TRP A 184 5.29 2.27 -14.25
CA TRP A 184 4.75 1.31 -15.20
C TRP A 184 3.30 0.87 -14.91
N SER A 185 2.74 1.24 -13.75
CA SER A 185 1.36 0.92 -13.36
C SER A 185 0.32 1.54 -14.31
N LEU A 186 -0.73 0.77 -14.59
CA LEU A 186 -1.91 1.19 -15.35
C LEU A 186 -2.87 2.07 -14.54
N ILE A 187 -2.70 2.18 -13.22
CA ILE A 187 -3.55 3.03 -12.37
C ILE A 187 -3.30 4.50 -12.77
N PRO A 188 -4.30 5.24 -13.26
CA PRO A 188 -4.06 6.56 -13.86
C PRO A 188 -3.76 7.63 -12.80
N ASN A 189 -4.42 7.56 -11.65
CA ASN A 189 -4.27 8.54 -10.58
C ASN A 189 -3.05 8.16 -9.75
N LYS A 190 -1.97 8.95 -9.87
CA LYS A 190 -0.74 8.74 -9.12
C LYS A 190 -0.33 10.01 -8.38
N ILE A 191 0.08 9.85 -7.13
CA ILE A 191 0.72 10.90 -6.34
C ILE A 191 2.01 10.38 -5.74
N THR A 192 2.91 11.28 -5.37
CA THR A 192 4.15 10.94 -4.67
C THR A 192 4.22 11.72 -3.36
N VAL A 193 4.54 11.02 -2.28
CA VAL A 193 4.78 11.58 -0.96
C VAL A 193 6.22 11.22 -0.58
N ASP A 194 7.06 12.21 -0.43
CA ASP A 194 8.47 12.04 -0.05
C ASP A 194 8.59 12.22 1.45
N THR A 195 8.96 11.17 2.18
CA THR A 195 9.10 11.21 3.64
C THR A 195 10.54 11.53 4.08
N THR A 196 11.43 11.90 3.16
CA THR A 196 12.81 12.29 3.45
C THR A 196 12.83 13.44 4.44
N SER A 197 13.40 13.20 5.61
CA SER A 197 13.53 14.21 6.69
C SER A 197 12.22 14.89 7.10
N LYS A 198 11.06 14.29 6.78
CA LYS A 198 9.73 14.79 7.18
C LYS A 198 9.21 14.05 8.39
N THR A 199 8.51 14.79 9.25
CA THR A 199 7.65 14.26 10.29
C THR A 199 6.40 13.60 9.70
N LYS A 200 5.62 12.91 10.56
CA LYS A 200 4.32 12.34 10.17
C LYS A 200 3.39 13.42 9.63
N ASP A 201 3.30 14.55 10.33
CA ASP A 201 2.42 15.65 9.98
C ASP A 201 2.82 16.31 8.66
N GLU A 202 4.12 16.56 8.43
CA GLU A 202 4.60 17.13 7.17
C GLU A 202 4.31 16.20 5.98
N SER A 203 4.48 14.89 6.18
CA SER A 203 4.16 13.88 5.16
C SER A 203 2.66 13.82 4.86
N LEU A 204 1.82 13.91 5.91
CA LEU A 204 0.36 13.98 5.79
C LEU A 204 -0.09 15.25 5.06
N GLN A 205 0.50 16.42 5.38
CA GLN A 205 0.17 17.68 4.67
C GLN A 205 0.50 17.61 3.19
N GLU A 206 1.61 16.97 2.83
CA GLU A 206 1.96 16.72 1.43
C GLU A 206 0.95 15.79 0.74
N PHE A 207 0.57 14.69 1.39
CA PHE A 207 -0.49 13.82 0.90
C PHE A 207 -1.80 14.60 0.67
N MET A 208 -2.26 15.37 1.67
CA MET A 208 -3.49 16.16 1.60
C MET A 208 -3.49 17.16 0.44
N LYS A 209 -2.33 17.76 0.16
CA LYS A 209 -2.15 18.65 -0.99
C LYS A 209 -2.33 17.91 -2.31
N PHE A 210 -1.76 16.72 -2.45
CA PHE A 210 -1.73 15.98 -3.71
C PHE A 210 -2.96 15.11 -3.96
N ILE A 211 -3.64 14.64 -2.92
CA ILE A 211 -4.89 13.87 -3.06
C ILE A 211 -6.06 14.75 -3.47
N ARG A 212 -6.00 16.06 -3.19
CA ARG A 212 -7.09 17.01 -3.40
C ARG A 212 -7.76 16.97 -4.78
N PRO A 213 -7.05 16.80 -5.91
CA PRO A 213 -7.69 16.69 -7.23
C PRO A 213 -8.50 15.40 -7.42
N PHE A 214 -8.19 14.34 -6.67
CA PHE A 214 -8.80 13.02 -6.79
C PHE A 214 -9.96 12.78 -5.82
N LEU A 215 -10.16 13.68 -4.85
CA LEU A 215 -11.32 13.63 -3.96
C LEU A 215 -12.62 13.79 -4.74
N SER A 216 -13.57 12.87 -4.53
CA SER A 216 -14.90 12.90 -5.10
C SER A 216 -15.76 14.02 -4.48
N ASP A 217 -16.93 14.27 -5.05
CA ASP A 217 -17.91 15.18 -4.45
C ASP A 217 -18.40 14.67 -3.08
N THR A 218 -18.48 13.35 -2.89
CA THR A 218 -18.82 12.73 -1.61
C THR A 218 -17.72 12.96 -0.58
N ASP A 219 -16.45 12.77 -0.94
CA ASP A 219 -15.31 13.06 -0.06
C ASP A 219 -15.34 14.53 0.39
N ARG A 220 -15.48 15.45 -0.56
CA ARG A 220 -15.53 16.89 -0.29
C ARG A 220 -16.72 17.25 0.59
N SER A 221 -17.88 16.65 0.35
CA SER A 221 -19.10 16.89 1.13
C SER A 221 -18.95 16.38 2.56
N ARG A 222 -18.33 15.21 2.77
CA ARG A 222 -18.02 14.68 4.11
C ARG A 222 -17.12 15.63 4.90
N ILE A 223 -16.08 16.18 4.26
CA ILE A 223 -15.18 17.16 4.89
C ILE A 223 -15.95 18.41 5.36
N VAL A 224 -16.79 18.97 4.48
CA VAL A 224 -17.57 20.19 4.81
C VAL A 224 -18.60 19.90 5.90
N ALA A 225 -19.33 18.80 5.79
CA ALA A 225 -20.37 18.42 6.76
C ALA A 225 -19.79 18.15 8.15
N HIS A 226 -18.68 17.42 8.23
CA HIS A 226 -18.05 17.10 9.52
C HIS A 226 -17.52 18.37 10.20
N LYS A 227 -16.90 19.28 9.45
CA LYS A 227 -16.44 20.58 9.98
C LYS A 227 -17.60 21.42 10.51
N ALA A 228 -18.73 21.45 9.82
CA ALA A 228 -19.93 22.16 10.27
C ALA A 228 -20.49 21.55 11.57
N LEU A 229 -20.55 20.23 11.67
CA LEU A 229 -21.01 19.51 12.87
C LEU A 229 -20.14 19.85 14.09
N ILE A 230 -18.81 19.73 13.97
CA ILE A 230 -17.87 20.08 15.05
C ILE A 230 -18.03 21.55 15.47
N SER A 231 -18.19 22.46 14.50
CA SER A 231 -18.34 23.90 14.78
C SER A 231 -19.68 24.25 15.44
N SER A 232 -20.71 23.43 15.26
CA SER A 232 -22.04 23.62 15.85
C SER A 232 -22.23 22.94 17.21
N GLY A 233 -21.31 22.03 17.58
CA GLY A 233 -21.32 21.31 18.85
C GLY A 233 -20.45 21.93 19.95
N ASN A 234 -19.75 23.03 19.64
CA ASN A 234 -19.05 23.92 20.58
C ASN A 234 -19.82 25.22 20.76
#